data_AF-A0A2A4TIL4-F1
#
_entry.id   AF-A0A2A4TIL4-F1
#
_cell.length_a   1.000
_cell.length_b   1.000
_cell.length_c   1.000
_cell.angle_alpha   90.00
_cell.angle_beta   90.00
_cell.angle_gamma   90.00
#
_symmetry.space_group_name_H-M   'P 1'
#
loop_
_entity.id
_entity.type
_entity.pdbx_description
1 polymer ?
#
loop_
_entity_poly.entity_id
_entity_poly.type
_entity_poly.pdbx_seq_one_letter_code
_entity_poly.pdbx_strand_id
1 'polypeptide(L)' 'MHQIDWARYAEIAYVNFGWSPDQFWRATPADFWCAYAGWRKVRGGSGEAPLSRSELNDLVSRQVKA' A
#
# COMPACT_ATOMS: atom_id res chain seq x y z
N MET A 1 -16.35 -10.65 -20.32
CA MET A 1 -15.77 -9.31 -20.08
C MET A 1 -15.64 -9.12 -18.59
N HIS A 2 -14.43 -8.88 -18.07
CA HIS A 2 -14.29 -8.48 -16.66
C HIS A 2 -14.80 -7.05 -16.52
N GLN A 3 -15.77 -6.86 -15.63
CA GLN A 3 -16.27 -5.53 -15.30
C GLN A 3 -15.21 -4.79 -14.49
N ILE A 4 -14.91 -3.55 -14.87
CA ILE A 4 -13.96 -2.72 -14.13
C ILE A 4 -14.68 -2.18 -12.89
N ASP A 5 -14.12 -2.47 -11.71
CA ASP A 5 -14.60 -1.95 -10.43
C ASP A 5 -14.06 -0.53 -10.19
N TRP A 6 -14.71 0.44 -10.83
CA TRP A 6 -14.34 1.85 -10.72
C TRP A 6 -14.43 2.40 -9.30
N ALA A 7 -15.34 1.86 -8.47
CA ALA A 7 -15.49 2.30 -7.09
C ALA A 7 -14.23 1.98 -6.28
N ARG A 8 -13.70 0.76 -6.43
CA ARG A 8 -12.45 0.36 -5.77
C ARG A 8 -11.25 1.19 -6.23
N TYR A 9 -11.13 1.48 -7.52
CA TYR A 9 -10.02 2.30 -8.02
C TYR A 9 -10.10 3.75 -7.52
N ALA A 10 -11.30 4.33 -7.49
CA ALA A 10 -11.53 5.67 -6.95
C ALA A 10 -11.23 5.74 -5.44
N GLU A 11 -11.64 4.72 -4.67
CA GLU A 11 -11.32 4.64 -3.23
C GLU A 11 -9.80 4.64 -3.00
N ILE A 12 -9.06 3.81 -3.73
CA ILE A 12 -7.59 3.79 -3.62
C ILE A 12 -7.00 5.16 -4.00
N ALA A 13 -7.44 5.76 -5.11
CA ALA A 13 -6.90 7.04 -5.55
C ALA A 13 -7.16 8.18 -4.55
N TYR A 14 -8.39 8.32 -4.06
CA TYR A 14 -8.78 9.43 -3.19
C TYR A 14 -8.26 9.25 -1.78
N VAL A 15 -8.38 8.04 -1.23
CA VAL A 15 -8.07 7.79 0.19
C VAL A 15 -6.58 7.48 0.38
N ASN A 16 -5.98 6.70 -0.52
CA ASN A 16 -4.61 6.22 -0.33
C ASN A 16 -3.57 7.07 -1.06
N PHE A 17 -3.89 7.61 -2.24
CA PHE A 17 -2.95 8.47 -2.98
C PHE A 17 -3.17 9.97 -2.71
N GLY A 18 -4.35 10.35 -2.20
CA GLY A 18 -4.73 11.75 -2.00
C GLY A 18 -5.03 12.50 -3.30
N TRP A 19 -5.39 11.78 -4.36
CA TRP A 19 -5.73 12.40 -5.64
C TRP A 19 -7.05 13.16 -5.53
N SER A 20 -7.11 14.30 -6.22
CA SER A 20 -8.39 14.95 -6.54
C SER A 20 -9.16 14.15 -7.60
N PRO A 21 -10.49 14.34 -7.72
CA PRO A 21 -11.27 13.74 -8.79
C PRO A 21 -10.72 14.02 -10.19
N ASP A 22 -10.26 15.25 -10.46
CA ASP A 22 -9.69 15.63 -11.75
C ASP A 22 -8.40 14.87 -12.09
N GLN A 23 -7.53 14.64 -11.10
CA GLN A 23 -6.33 13.85 -11.29
C GLN A 23 -6.66 12.39 -11.61
N PHE A 24 -7.66 11.81 -10.93
CA PHE A 24 -8.09 10.44 -11.19
C PHE A 24 -8.65 10.25 -12.59
N TRP A 25 -9.54 11.13 -13.05
CA TRP A 25 -10.15 11.00 -14.38
C TRP A 25 -9.20 11.31 -15.55
N ARG A 26 -8.12 12.06 -15.29
CA ARG A 26 -7.09 12.35 -16.30
C ARG A 26 -5.95 11.33 -16.32
N ALA A 27 -5.80 10.53 -15.26
CA ALA A 27 -4.73 9.55 -15.15
C ALA A 27 -4.90 8.43 -16.19
N THR A 28 -3.78 8.06 -16.83
CA THR A 28 -3.72 6.84 -17.63
C THR A 28 -3.64 5.62 -16.71
N PRO A 29 -3.92 4.40 -17.21
CA PRO A 29 -3.69 3.19 -16.43
C PRO A 29 -2.25 3.07 -15.92
N ALA A 30 -1.25 3.54 -16.69
CA ALA A 30 0.14 3.50 -16.28
C ALA A 30 0.41 4.41 -15.06
N ASP A 31 -0.18 5.61 -15.04
CA ASP A 31 -0.05 6.56 -13.92
C ASP A 31 -0.61 5.94 -12.63
N PHE A 32 -1.78 5.30 -12.73
CA PHE A 32 -2.41 4.63 -11.59
C PHE A 32 -1.52 3.52 -11.03
N TRP A 33 -1.00 2.63 -11.89
CA TRP A 33 -0.17 1.51 -11.43
C TRP A 33 1.18 1.97 -10.88
N CYS A 34 1.75 3.07 -11.40
CA CYS A 34 2.94 3.69 -10.86
C CYS A 34 2.70 4.21 -9.43
N ALA A 35 1.61 4.96 -9.22
CA ALA A 35 1.22 5.43 -7.89
C ALA A 35 0.93 4.28 -6.92
N TYR A 36 0.25 3.23 -7.40
CA TYR A 36 -0.02 2.03 -6.60
C TYR A 36 1.25 1.31 -6.16
N ALA A 37 2.23 1.15 -7.04
CA ALA A 37 3.52 0.56 -6.71
C ALA A 37 4.28 1.40 -5.67
N GLY A 38 4.27 2.73 -5.81
CA GLY A 38 4.83 3.66 -4.84
C GLY A 38 4.16 3.54 -3.46
N TRP A 39 2.83 3.58 -3.42
CA TRP A 39 2.05 3.40 -2.20
C TRP A 39 2.36 2.07 -1.51
N ARG A 40 2.43 0.97 -2.27
CA ARG A 40 2.80 -0.35 -1.73
C ARG A 40 4.19 -0.33 -1.10
N LYS A 41 5.17 0.31 -1.73
CA LYS A 41 6.54 0.40 -1.19
C LYS A 41 6.58 1.13 0.16
N VAL A 42 5.83 2.23 0.29
CA VAL A 42 5.77 3.03 1.54
C VAL A 42 5.04 2.29 2.65
N ARG A 43 3.96 1.57 2.33
CA ARG A 43 3.13 0.83 3.32
C ARG A 43 3.72 -0.52 3.74
N GLY A 44 4.96 -0.85 3.37
CA GLY A 44 5.59 -2.12 3.72
C GLY A 44 5.17 -3.29 2.83
N GLY A 45 4.55 -3.04 1.68
CA GLY A 45 4.15 -4.06 0.71
C GLY A 45 5.30 -4.63 -0.15
N SER A 46 6.55 -4.31 0.19
CA SER A 46 7.76 -4.82 -0.47
C SER A 46 8.64 -5.57 0.52
N GLY A 47 8.51 -6.89 0.54
CA GLY A 47 9.67 -7.79 0.69
C GLY A 47 9.66 -8.70 1.91
N GLU A 48 9.32 -8.21 3.10
CA GLU A 48 9.40 -9.01 4.31
C GLU A 48 8.01 -9.13 4.95
N ALA A 49 7.61 -10.37 5.22
CA ALA A 49 6.43 -10.60 6.04
C ALA A 49 6.61 -9.87 7.38
N PRO A 50 5.56 -9.23 7.92
CA PRO A 50 5.65 -8.69 9.26
C PRO A 50 6.10 -9.78 10.23
N LEU A 51 6.93 -9.42 11.21
CA LEU A 51 7.43 -10.35 12.22
C LEU A 51 6.27 -11.14 12.82
N SER A 52 6.44 -12.45 12.92
CA SER A 52 5.56 -13.27 13.75
C SER A 52 5.61 -12.81 15.20
N ARG A 53 4.57 -13.13 15.96
CA ARG A 53 4.50 -12.80 17.39
C ARG A 53 5.70 -13.37 18.16
N SER A 54 6.18 -14.55 17.78
CA SER A 54 7.39 -15.16 18.36
C SER A 54 8.65 -14.36 18.06
N GLU A 55 8.86 -13.96 16.80
CA GLU A 55 10.05 -13.20 16.41
C GLU A 55 10.08 -11.81 17.07
N LEU A 56 8.91 -11.18 17.22
CA LEU A 56 8.79 -9.93 17.96
C LEU A 56 9.13 -10.09 19.44
N ASN A 57 8.60 -11.13 20.10
CA ASN A 57 8.87 -11.39 21.51
C ASN A 57 10.36 -11.67 21.77
N ASP A 58 11.02 -12.40 20.86
CA ASP A 58 12.45 -12.68 20.94
C ASP A 58 13.29 -11.40 20.81
N LEU A 59 12.92 -10.50 19.88
CA LEU A 59 13.59 -9.23 19.69
C LEU A 59 13.50 -8.34 20.94
N VAL A 60 12.29 -8.18 21.49
CA VAL A 60 12.04 -7.41 22.71
C VAL A 60 12.81 -7.99 23.90
N SER A 61 12.82 -9.32 24.03
CA SER A 61 13.53 -9.99 25.12
C SER A 61 15.06 -9.82 25.06
N ARG A 62 15.64 -9.69 23.86
CA ARG A 62 17.07 -9.39 23.68
C ARG A 62 17.40 -7.94 24.04
N GLN A 63 16.51 -7.00 23.74
CA GLN A 63 16.72 -5.58 24.00
C GLN A 63 16.61 -5.23 25.49
N VAL A 64 15.78 -5.95 26.25
CA VAL A 64 15.63 -5.76 27.71
C VAL A 64 16.82 -6.33 28.51
N LYS A 65 17.59 -7.25 27.92
CA LYS A 65 18.76 -7.88 28.57
C LYS A 65 20.09 -7.16 28.29
N ALA A 66 20.09 -6.15 27.41
CA ALA A 66 21.24 -5.31 27.09
C ALA A 66 21.22 -4.02 27.92
#